data_AF-A0A2A5NY30-F1
#
_entry.id   AF-A0A2A5NY30-F1
#
_cell.length_a   1.000
_cell.length_b   1.000
_cell.length_c   1.000
_cell.angle_alpha   90.00
_cell.angle_beta   90.00
_cell.angle_gamma   90.00
#
_symmetry.space_group_name_H-M   'P 1'
#
loop_
_entity.id
_entity.type
_entity.pdbx_description
1 polymer ?
#
loop_
_entity_poly.entity_id
_entity_poly.type
_entity_poly.pdbx_seq_one_letter_code
_entity_poly.pdbx_strand_id
1 'polypeptide(L)'
;MKVWLPRLTRYERARIIGARALQISMGAPILIPVPPEGADPIKIAMMELEMGVLPITVRRRLPDGRYQDIPLSWLLEGRGGGLLRLVRGRPSGGASEGSGGSTPA
;
A
#
# COMPACT_ATOMS: atom_id res chain seq x y z
N MET A 1 -14.36 -6.35 -6.15
CA MET A 1 -14.00 -5.35 -7.17
C MET A 1 -12.94 -5.98 -8.07
N LYS A 2 -13.18 -6.14 -9.38
CA LYS A 2 -12.21 -6.76 -10.29
C LYS A 2 -11.26 -5.69 -10.81
N VAL A 3 -9.98 -5.81 -10.47
CA VAL A 3 -8.91 -4.98 -11.06
C VAL A 3 -8.58 -5.57 -12.43
N TRP A 4 -8.60 -4.76 -13.49
CA TRP A 4 -8.40 -5.24 -14.87
C TRP A 4 -6.98 -5.79 -15.11
N LEU A 5 -5.97 -5.19 -14.46
CA LEU A 5 -4.58 -5.66 -14.46
C LEU A 5 -4.07 -5.80 -13.01
N PRO A 6 -3.97 -7.00 -12.43
CA PRO A 6 -3.57 -7.19 -11.03
C PRO A 6 -2.04 -7.08 -10.82
N ARG A 7 -1.36 -6.24 -11.61
CA ARG A 7 0.09 -6.06 -11.59
C ARG A 7 0.47 -4.64 -11.98
N LEU A 8 1.61 -4.19 -11.49
CA LEU A 8 2.18 -2.89 -11.83
C LEU A 8 2.65 -2.87 -13.30
N THR A 9 2.20 -1.90 -14.08
CA THR A 9 2.65 -1.72 -15.47
C THR A 9 4.04 -1.10 -15.53
N ARG A 10 4.73 -1.26 -16.66
CA ARG A 10 6.05 -0.60 -16.88
C ARG A 10 5.98 0.92 -16.73
N TYR A 11 4.86 1.53 -17.12
CA TYR A 11 4.64 2.97 -17.04
C TYR A 11 4.46 3.45 -15.60
N GLU A 12 3.63 2.75 -14.83
CA GLU A 12 3.44 3.04 -13.41
C GLU A 12 4.74 2.83 -12.62
N ARG A 13 5.45 1.73 -12.87
CA ARG A 13 6.77 1.46 -12.27
C ARG A 13 7.74 2.62 -12.55
N ALA A 14 7.89 3.01 -13.82
CA ALA A 14 8.79 4.10 -14.19
C ALA A 14 8.38 5.44 -13.55
N ARG A 15 7.07 5.74 -13.50
CA ARG A 15 6.56 6.98 -12.89
C ARG A 15 6.81 7.03 -11.38
N ILE A 16 6.60 5.92 -10.68
CA ILE A 16 6.85 5.82 -9.23
C ILE A 16 8.33 5.99 -8.94
N ILE A 17 9.22 5.29 -9.67
CA ILE A 17 10.67 5.42 -9.49
C ILE A 17 11.11 6.85 -9.76
N GLY A 18 10.68 7.47 -10.86
CA GLY A 18 11.07 8.83 -11.20
C GLY A 18 10.61 9.87 -10.16
N ALA A 19 9.35 9.77 -9.72
CA ALA A 19 8.82 10.66 -8.69
C ALA A 19 9.56 10.46 -7.35
N ARG A 20 9.86 9.22 -6.98
CA ARG A 20 10.54 8.91 -5.73
C ARG A 20 12.01 9.33 -5.75
N ALA A 21 12.71 9.10 -6.85
CA ALA A 21 14.08 9.56 -7.04
C ALA A 21 14.16 11.09 -6.93
N LEU A 22 13.20 11.82 -7.52
CA LEU A 22 13.12 13.28 -7.37
C LEU A 22 12.97 13.70 -5.90
N GLN A 23 12.08 13.04 -5.15
CA GLN A 23 11.92 13.33 -3.72
C GLN A 23 13.24 13.13 -2.95
N ILE A 24 13.95 12.04 -3.21
CA ILE A 24 15.24 11.75 -2.57
C ILE A 24 16.29 12.80 -2.93
N SER A 25 16.36 13.21 -4.20
CA SER A 25 17.24 14.29 -4.64
C SER A 25 16.93 15.64 -3.98
N MET A 26 15.68 15.86 -3.55
CA MET A 26 15.26 17.04 -2.80
C MET A 26 15.44 16.89 -1.27
N GLY A 27 16.10 15.83 -0.80
CA GLY A 27 16.37 15.60 0.62
C GLY A 27 15.22 14.94 1.39
N ALA A 28 14.26 14.29 0.70
CA ALA A 28 13.23 13.51 1.38
C ALA A 28 13.85 12.31 2.13
N PRO A 29 13.26 11.91 3.28
CA PRO A 29 13.78 10.80 4.07
C PRO A 29 13.68 9.48 3.31
N ILE A 30 14.73 8.68 3.39
CA ILE A 30 14.83 7.34 2.81
C ILE A 30 14.26 6.33 3.82
N LEU A 31 13.41 5.40 3.36
CA LEU A 31 12.67 4.45 4.21
C LEU A 31 13.41 3.14 4.44
N ILE A 32 14.54 2.92 3.76
CA ILE A 32 15.35 1.71 3.83
C ILE A 32 16.74 2.01 4.37
N PRO A 33 17.40 1.06 5.06
CA PRO A 33 18.80 1.23 5.44
C PRO A 33 19.68 1.14 4.18
N VAL A 34 20.23 2.27 3.75
CA VAL A 34 21.21 2.34 2.66
C VAL A 34 22.58 2.77 3.19
N PRO A 35 23.69 2.27 2.61
CA PRO A 35 25.02 2.74 2.96
C PRO A 35 25.13 4.26 2.74
N PRO A 36 25.82 4.99 3.64
CA PRO A 36 25.84 6.45 3.65
C PRO A 36 26.56 7.10 2.45
N GLU A 37 27.26 6.34 1.61
CA GLU A 37 28.12 6.90 0.57
C GLU A 37 27.65 6.56 -0.86
N GLY A 38 27.39 7.60 -1.66
CA GLY A 38 27.28 7.50 -3.13
C GLY A 38 26.02 6.83 -3.68
N ALA A 39 24.94 6.75 -2.89
CA ALA A 39 23.72 6.10 -3.33
C ALA A 39 22.96 6.97 -4.36
N ASP A 40 23.00 6.55 -5.62
CA ASP A 40 22.20 7.11 -6.72
C ASP A 40 20.71 7.14 -6.34
N PRO A 41 20.03 8.31 -6.36
CA PRO A 41 18.62 8.44 -6.00
C PRO A 41 17.70 7.48 -6.76
N ILE A 42 18.04 7.16 -8.01
CA ILE A 42 17.28 6.19 -8.82
C ILE A 42 17.42 4.79 -8.23
N LYS A 43 18.64 4.39 -7.83
CA LYS A 43 18.88 3.09 -7.21
C LYS A 43 18.15 2.96 -5.88
N ILE A 44 18.17 4.00 -5.05
CA ILE A 44 17.44 4.00 -3.78
C ILE A 44 15.93 3.85 -4.04
N ALA A 45 15.37 4.65 -4.96
CA ALA A 45 13.95 4.58 -5.30
C ALA A 45 13.53 3.20 -5.85
N MET A 46 14.40 2.54 -6.62
CA MET A 46 14.16 1.17 -7.09
C MET A 46 14.13 0.18 -5.92
N MET A 47 15.08 0.26 -4.99
CA MET A 47 15.13 -0.60 -3.81
C MET A 47 13.91 -0.42 -2.92
N GLU A 48 13.49 0.82 -2.66
CA GLU A 48 12.28 1.11 -1.87
C GLU A 48 11.01 0.57 -2.53
N LEU A 49 10.91 0.67 -3.86
CA LEU A 49 9.80 0.12 -4.62
C LEU A 49 9.77 -1.42 -4.56
N GLU A 50 10.94 -2.07 -4.62
CA GLU A 50 11.05 -3.53 -4.56
C GLU A 50 10.77 -4.09 -3.16
N MET A 51 11.13 -3.36 -2.11
CA MET A 51 10.74 -3.69 -0.73
C MET A 51 9.27 -3.38 -0.42
N GLY A 52 8.56 -2.67 -1.30
CA GLY A 52 7.14 -2.35 -1.12
C GLY A 52 6.85 -1.41 0.04
N VAL A 53 7.83 -0.63 0.48
CA VAL A 53 7.72 0.27 1.66
C VAL A 53 7.10 1.63 1.35
N LEU A 54 6.94 1.97 0.05
CA LEU A 54 6.41 3.26 -0.38
C LEU A 54 4.88 3.35 -0.13
N PRO A 55 4.38 4.33 0.65
CA PRO A 55 2.95 4.51 0.91
C PRO A 55 2.25 5.21 -0.28
N ILE A 56 2.21 4.53 -1.44
CA ILE A 56 1.66 5.06 -2.69
C ILE A 56 0.40 4.29 -3.09
N THR A 57 -0.59 5.02 -3.59
CA THR A 57 -1.79 4.47 -4.23
C THR A 57 -1.79 4.82 -5.71
N VAL A 58 -1.97 3.82 -6.57
CA VAL A 58 -2.07 4.00 -8.02
C VAL A 58 -3.53 4.18 -8.40
N ARG A 59 -3.85 5.37 -8.95
CA ARG A 59 -5.18 5.70 -9.46
C ARG A 59 -5.25 5.42 -10.96
N ARG A 60 -6.04 4.43 -11.37
CA ARG A 60 -6.29 4.11 -12.79
C ARG A 60 -7.61 4.69 -13.27
N ARG A 61 -7.60 5.40 -14.39
CA ARG A 61 -8.82 5.89 -15.06
C ARG A 61 -9.41 4.80 -15.94
N LEU A 62 -10.72 4.58 -15.81
CA LEU A 62 -11.48 3.74 -16.73
C LEU A 62 -11.92 4.56 -17.95
N PRO A 63 -12.21 3.90 -19.09
CA PRO A 63 -12.80 4.57 -20.26
C PRO A 63 -14.09 5.34 -19.92
N ASP A 64 -14.88 4.83 -18.97
CA ASP A 64 -16.12 5.46 -18.48
C ASP A 64 -15.89 6.72 -17.60
N GLY A 65 -14.63 7.18 -17.45
CA GLY A 65 -14.28 8.33 -16.61
C GLY A 65 -14.19 8.06 -15.10
N ARG A 66 -14.58 6.85 -14.66
CA ARG A 66 -14.42 6.40 -13.26
C ARG A 66 -12.96 6.12 -12.91
N TYR A 67 -12.68 5.99 -11.62
CA TYR A 67 -11.34 5.73 -11.09
C TYR A 67 -11.32 4.47 -10.24
N GLN A 68 -10.18 3.78 -10.27
CA GLN A 68 -9.86 2.73 -9.32
C GLN A 68 -8.57 3.09 -8.60
N ASP A 69 -8.67 3.22 -7.28
CA ASP A 69 -7.53 3.47 -6.40
C ASP A 69 -7.01 2.12 -5.91
N ILE A 70 -5.78 1.79 -6.28
CA ILE A 70 -5.16 0.48 -6.03
C ILE A 70 -3.91 0.70 -5.17
N PRO A 71 -3.85 0.14 -3.96
CA PRO A 71 -2.64 0.17 -3.15
C PRO A 71 -1.46 -0.45 -3.89
N LEU A 72 -0.28 0.15 -3.77
CA LEU A 72 0.93 -0.36 -4.41
C LEU A 72 1.29 -1.78 -3.96
N SER A 73 1.08 -2.10 -2.67
CA SER A 73 1.31 -3.44 -2.12
C SER A 73 0.61 -4.54 -2.93
N TRP A 74 -0.66 -4.33 -3.27
CA TRP A 74 -1.46 -5.29 -4.06
C TRP A 74 -0.91 -5.48 -5.48
N LEU A 75 -0.30 -4.45 -6.06
CA LEU A 75 0.27 -4.51 -7.42
C LEU A 75 1.66 -5.18 -7.45
N LEU A 76 2.36 -5.20 -6.31
CA LEU A 76 3.67 -5.84 -6.15
C LEU A 76 3.53 -7.33 -5.81
N GLU A 77 2.52 -7.73 -5.03
CA GLU A 77 2.21 -9.12 -4.69
C GLU A 77 1.97 -10.03 -5.91
N GLY A 78 1.54 -9.45 -7.04
CA GLY A 78 1.31 -10.17 -8.30
C GLY A 78 2.56 -10.76 -8.98
N ARG A 79 3.77 -10.64 -8.38
CA ARG A 79 5.04 -11.21 -8.90
C ARG A 79 5.52 -12.49 -8.21
N GLY A 80 4.89 -12.97 -7.14
CA GLY A 80 5.16 -14.30 -6.56
C GLY A 80 5.37 -14.30 -5.04
N GLY A 81 4.74 -15.28 -4.39
CA GLY A 81 4.82 -15.53 -2.94
C GLY A 81 3.50 -15.29 -2.23
N GLY A 82 2.75 -16.36 -1.96
CA GLY A 82 1.47 -16.29 -1.26
C GLY A 82 1.58 -15.82 0.19
N LEU A 83 0.39 -15.56 0.76
CA LEU A 83 0.06 -15.39 2.17
C LEU A 83 -0.21 -13.94 2.63
N LEU A 84 -1.33 -13.37 2.18
CA LEU A 84 -2.23 -12.71 3.13
C LEU A 84 -3.63 -13.30 3.02
N ARG A 85 -3.87 -14.19 3.98
CA ARG A 85 -5.14 -14.85 4.27
C ARG A 85 -6.23 -13.80 4.45
N LEU A 86 -7.29 -13.96 3.67
CA LEU A 86 -8.61 -13.36 3.87
C LEU A 86 -9.00 -13.45 5.37
N VAL A 87 -8.83 -12.38 6.13
CA VAL A 87 -9.50 -12.25 7.42
C VAL A 87 -10.97 -11.96 7.09
N ARG A 88 -11.77 -13.03 6.99
CA ARG A 88 -13.21 -12.94 7.21
C ARG A 88 -13.39 -12.27 8.58
N GLY A 89 -13.84 -11.02 8.60
CA GLY A 89 -14.38 -10.43 9.81
C GLY A 89 -15.53 -11.30 10.30
N ARG A 90 -15.36 -11.89 11.48
CA ARG A 90 -16.45 -12.48 12.27
C ARG A 90 -17.50 -11.39 12.52
N PRO A 91 -18.81 -11.67 12.41
CA PRO A 91 -19.80 -10.82 13.03
C PRO A 91 -19.54 -10.81 14.54
N SER A 92 -19.31 -9.63 15.10
CA SER A 92 -19.28 -9.42 16.55
C SER A 92 -20.61 -9.89 17.13
N GLY A 93 -20.56 -10.99 17.87
CA GLY A 93 -21.71 -11.58 18.54
C GLY A 93 -22.28 -10.63 19.59
N GLY A 94 -23.62 -10.64 19.69
CA GLY A 94 -24.31 -10.23 20.89
C GLY A 94 -24.23 -11.31 21.97
N ALA A 95 -24.13 -10.85 23.22
CA ALA A 95 -24.51 -11.51 24.46
C ALA A 95 -24.28 -10.45 25.56
N SER A 96 -25.31 -9.70 25.95
CA SER A 96 -26.13 -9.99 27.13
C SER A 96 -25.38 -9.82 28.45
N GLU A 97 -25.50 -8.65 29.07
CA GLU A 97 -25.52 -8.53 30.53
C GLU A 97 -26.69 -7.63 30.92
N GLY A 98 -27.74 -8.26 31.42
CA GLY A 98 -28.77 -7.61 32.21
C GLY A 98 -28.60 -8.04 33.66
N SER A 99 -28.60 -7.07 34.57
CA SER A 99 -29.03 -7.10 35.98
C SER A 99 -28.51 -5.78 36.57
N GLY A 100 -29.30 -4.90 37.16
CA GLY A 100 -30.42 -5.11 38.07
C GLY A 100 -29.99 -4.46 39.40
N GLY A 101 -30.57 -3.30 39.74
CA GLY A 101 -30.18 -2.58 40.94
C GLY A 101 -30.92 -1.27 41.15
N SER A 102 -32.25 -1.34 41.28
CA SER A 102 -33.05 -0.29 41.92
C SER A 102 -32.94 -0.42 43.44
N THR A 103 -32.65 0.66 44.17
CA THR A 103 -33.50 1.17 45.28
C THR A 103 -33.01 2.58 45.71
N PRO A 104 -33.89 3.43 46.28
CA PRO A 104 -33.76 4.88 46.32
C PRO A 104 -33.40 5.43 47.72
N ALA A 105 -33.25 6.75 47.81
CA ALA A 105 -33.47 7.56 49.02
C ALA A 105 -34.09 8.89 48.61
#